data_AF-A0A830HXZ0-F1
#
_entry.id   AF-A0A830HXZ0-F1
#
_cell.length_a   1.000
_cell.length_b   1.000
_cell.length_c   1.000
_cell.angle_alpha   90.00
_cell.angle_beta   90.00
_cell.angle_gamma   90.00
#
_symmetry.space_group_name_H-M   'P 1'
#
loop_
_entity.id
_entity.type
_entity.pdbx_description
1 polymer ?
#
loop_
_entity_poly.entity_id
_entity_poly.type
_entity_poly.pdbx_seq_one_letter_code
_entity_poly.pdbx_strand_id
1 'polypeptide(L)'
;MATTTLVVRAASRPLCGLLARSRTRSRPSRTITVCARLRESEKNPTSQLGEAARGGEACSLCADALVVACEQCDGMGTLPAGGYHAKNPLPPPSAIVGSRWTAHTPQLGWRHFECIAKGKRDGVQQAQLAASMDRANARMWLPLKQLRDRSRWSAGWKSSKELDWTTPAAPGERWGDKQRRARGLPPRTATQKRKTCTACDGSGQVECPACVGKEREVRLRIAQDVEKKLKAYRKARAASDDENAASLRSIAKKNIAAARDARRK
;
A
#
# COMPACT_ATOMS: atom_id res chain seq x y z
N MET A 1 37.14 49.88 14.57
CA MET A 1 37.74 49.12 15.70
C MET A 1 36.67 48.91 16.75
N ALA A 2 36.19 47.67 16.91
CA ALA A 2 35.50 47.19 18.11
C ALA A 2 35.29 45.67 17.95
N THR A 3 36.18 44.93 18.59
CA THR A 3 36.22 43.46 18.65
C THR A 3 35.27 43.01 19.76
N THR A 4 34.42 42.02 19.51
CA THR A 4 33.68 41.35 20.59
C THR A 4 33.85 39.85 20.46
N THR A 5 34.69 39.34 21.35
CA THR A 5 35.02 37.94 21.60
C THR A 5 33.94 37.34 22.50
N LEU A 6 33.40 36.18 22.14
CA LEU A 6 32.52 35.41 23.03
C LEU A 6 33.08 34.00 23.20
N VAL A 7 33.51 33.71 24.43
CA VAL A 7 34.03 32.44 24.93
C VAL A 7 32.89 31.73 25.64
N VAL A 8 32.61 30.47 25.30
CA VAL A 8 31.90 29.55 26.20
C VAL A 8 32.60 28.19 26.23
N ARG A 9 32.73 27.70 27.46
CA ARG A 9 33.51 26.57 27.98
C ARG A 9 33.04 25.20 27.49
N ALA A 10 34.03 24.31 27.53
CA ALA A 10 33.95 22.85 27.45
C ALA A 10 33.13 22.20 28.57
N ALA A 11 32.57 21.03 28.27
CA ALA A 11 32.20 20.00 29.23
C ALA A 11 32.71 18.64 28.72
N SER A 12 33.21 17.84 29.66
CA SER A 12 34.07 16.67 29.43
C SER A 12 33.38 15.38 29.89
N ARG A 13 33.57 14.29 29.11
CA ARG A 13 33.62 12.84 29.48
C ARG A 13 32.30 12.11 29.86
N PRO A 14 32.22 10.75 29.84
CA PRO A 14 33.28 9.72 29.62
C PRO A 14 32.96 8.58 28.59
N LEU A 15 33.95 7.71 28.45
CA LEU A 15 34.04 6.46 27.68
C LEU A 15 33.26 5.27 28.29
N CYS A 16 32.65 4.45 27.42
CA CYS A 16 32.51 2.97 27.47
C CYS A 16 32.03 2.57 26.06
N GLY A 17 32.69 1.74 25.26
CA GLY A 17 33.33 0.47 25.60
C GLY A 17 32.31 -0.65 25.44
N LEU A 18 32.22 -1.26 24.24
CA LEU A 18 32.21 -2.72 24.06
C LEU A 18 31.92 -3.14 22.60
N LEU A 19 32.78 -4.05 22.18
CA LEU A 19 32.84 -4.81 20.94
C LEU A 19 31.59 -5.68 20.71
N ALA A 20 31.14 -5.80 19.46
CA ALA A 20 30.62 -7.08 18.96
C ALA A 20 30.64 -7.14 17.43
N ARG A 21 31.50 -8.02 16.91
CA ARG A 21 31.55 -8.49 15.54
C ARG A 21 30.27 -9.26 15.21
N SER A 22 29.56 -8.92 14.14
CA SER A 22 28.56 -9.81 13.53
C SER A 22 29.10 -10.34 12.20
N ARG A 23 29.51 -11.60 12.25
CA ARG A 23 29.91 -12.40 11.08
C ARG A 23 28.68 -12.67 10.21
N THR A 24 28.81 -12.36 8.94
CA THR A 24 27.97 -12.88 7.86
C THR A 24 28.20 -14.40 7.77
N ARG A 25 27.13 -15.19 7.88
CA ARG A 25 27.13 -16.58 7.41
C ARG A 25 25.92 -16.84 6.53
N SER A 26 26.27 -17.33 5.37
CA SER A 26 25.48 -17.77 4.23
C SER A 26 24.57 -18.95 4.55
N ARG A 27 23.48 -19.02 3.79
CA ARG A 27 22.59 -20.18 3.60
C ARG A 27 23.37 -21.45 3.24
N PRO A 28 22.77 -22.62 3.51
CA PRO A 28 22.69 -23.63 2.48
C PRO A 28 21.25 -23.93 2.05
N SER A 29 21.13 -24.09 0.74
CA SER A 29 19.97 -24.57 -0.01
C SER A 29 19.76 -26.07 0.27
N ARG A 30 18.51 -26.48 0.51
CA ARG A 30 18.10 -27.88 0.33
C ARG A 30 16.74 -27.96 -0.35
N THR A 31 16.84 -28.36 -1.61
CA THR A 31 15.84 -28.94 -2.48
C THR A 31 15.13 -30.11 -1.79
N ILE A 32 13.80 -30.13 -1.80
CA ILE A 32 13.02 -31.38 -1.69
C ILE A 32 11.93 -31.33 -2.76
N THR A 33 11.99 -32.34 -3.63
CA THR A 33 11.06 -32.62 -4.72
C THR A 33 9.79 -33.30 -4.20
N VAL A 34 8.70 -32.98 -4.89
CA VAL A 34 7.31 -33.40 -4.78
C VAL A 34 7.11 -34.92 -4.67
N CYS A 35 6.16 -35.33 -3.81
CA CYS A 35 5.30 -36.49 -4.07
C CYS A 35 3.83 -36.08 -3.89
N ALA A 36 3.02 -36.42 -4.89
CA ALA A 36 1.59 -36.16 -5.02
C ALA A 36 0.74 -37.31 -4.44
N ARG A 37 -0.59 -37.06 -4.39
CA ARG A 37 -1.71 -37.91 -3.92
C ARG A 37 -1.96 -37.74 -2.42
N LEU A 38 -3.11 -37.24 -1.97
CA LEU A 38 -4.44 -37.80 -2.21
C LEU A 38 -5.50 -36.70 -2.49
N ARG A 39 -6.38 -37.00 -3.45
CA ARG A 39 -7.68 -36.34 -3.64
C ARG A 39 -8.73 -37.22 -2.97
N GLU A 40 -9.53 -36.64 -2.09
CA GLU A 40 -10.88 -37.05 -1.72
C GLU A 40 -11.58 -35.73 -1.37
N SER A 41 -12.40 -35.15 -2.25
CA SER A 41 -13.82 -35.46 -2.45
C SER A 41 -14.63 -35.40 -1.14
N GLU A 42 -14.76 -34.20 -0.58
CA GLU A 42 -15.91 -33.91 0.27
C GLU A 42 -16.83 -32.88 -0.41
N LYS A 43 -18.05 -33.35 -0.58
CA LYS A 43 -19.14 -32.74 -1.30
C LYS A 43 -19.63 -31.52 -0.54
N ASN A 44 -19.82 -30.45 -1.28
CA ASN A 44 -20.56 -29.26 -0.88
C ASN A 44 -22.01 -29.63 -0.54
N PRO A 45 -22.50 -29.45 0.71
CA PRO A 45 -23.92 -29.38 0.99
C PRO A 45 -24.34 -27.90 0.89
N THR A 46 -24.94 -27.52 -0.24
CA THR A 46 -26.39 -27.33 -0.31
C THR A 46 -26.80 -26.14 0.59
N SER A 47 -26.80 -24.91 0.08
CA SER A 47 -27.99 -24.31 -0.55
C SER A 47 -29.29 -24.75 0.13
N GLN A 48 -30.01 -23.81 0.75
CA GLN A 48 -31.35 -23.93 1.37
C GLN A 48 -31.38 -23.81 2.89
N LEU A 49 -31.17 -22.58 3.37
CA LEU A 49 -31.96 -21.93 4.41
C LEU A 49 -32.14 -20.50 3.87
N GLY A 50 -33.30 -20.10 3.35
CA GLY A 50 -34.48 -19.77 4.15
C GLY A 50 -34.48 -18.25 4.35
N GLU A 51 -35.32 -17.55 3.60
CA GLU A 51 -35.66 -16.15 3.84
C GLU A 51 -36.09 -15.95 5.31
N ALA A 52 -35.31 -15.15 6.05
CA ALA A 52 -35.67 -14.29 7.18
C ALA A 52 -34.61 -14.29 8.28
N ALA A 53 -33.64 -13.36 8.21
CA ALA A 53 -33.08 -12.66 9.37
C ALA A 53 -32.22 -11.47 8.90
N ARG A 54 -32.77 -10.26 9.01
CA ARG A 54 -32.02 -9.00 8.84
C ARG A 54 -31.07 -8.86 10.04
N GLY A 55 -29.76 -8.96 9.82
CA GLY A 55 -28.78 -8.79 10.89
C GLY A 55 -27.34 -8.66 10.40
N GLY A 56 -26.88 -7.43 10.17
CA GLY A 56 -25.47 -7.05 10.40
C GLY A 56 -24.41 -7.46 9.37
N GLU A 57 -24.75 -7.86 8.15
CA GLU A 57 -23.74 -8.09 7.12
C GLU A 57 -23.23 -6.77 6.51
N ALA A 58 -21.98 -6.76 6.05
CA ALA A 58 -21.38 -5.61 5.37
C ALA A 58 -22.26 -5.16 4.19
N CYS A 59 -22.24 -3.87 3.85
CA CYS A 59 -23.04 -3.37 2.73
C CYS A 59 -22.79 -4.21 1.46
N SER A 60 -23.85 -4.76 0.86
CA SER A 60 -23.72 -5.61 -0.33
C SER A 60 -23.15 -4.88 -1.56
N LEU A 61 -23.24 -3.54 -1.58
CA LEU A 61 -22.78 -2.71 -2.69
C LEU A 61 -21.32 -2.25 -2.53
N CYS A 62 -20.94 -1.76 -1.36
CA CYS A 62 -19.61 -1.19 -1.12
C CYS A 62 -18.74 -2.02 -0.17
N ALA A 63 -19.26 -3.11 0.42
CA ALA A 63 -18.60 -3.88 1.48
C ALA A 63 -18.03 -2.97 2.57
N ASP A 64 -18.83 -1.98 2.99
CA ASP A 64 -18.50 -0.96 3.99
C ASP A 64 -17.37 0.02 3.61
N ALA A 65 -16.93 0.02 2.35
CA ALA A 65 -15.93 0.98 1.85
C ALA A 65 -16.47 2.41 1.69
N LEU A 66 -17.78 2.63 1.86
CA LEU A 66 -18.51 3.90 1.64
C LEU A 66 -18.47 4.45 0.20
N VAL A 67 -17.66 3.86 -0.68
CA VAL A 67 -17.54 4.23 -2.09
C VAL A 67 -17.80 3.03 -3.00
N VAL A 68 -18.36 3.29 -4.18
CA VAL A 68 -18.57 2.30 -5.24
C VAL A 68 -17.94 2.79 -6.54
N ALA A 69 -17.59 1.85 -7.41
CA ALA A 69 -17.13 2.20 -8.75
C ALA A 69 -18.18 3.05 -9.47
N CYS A 70 -17.74 4.16 -10.07
CA CYS A 70 -18.62 5.00 -10.86
C CYS A 70 -19.19 4.22 -12.04
N GLU A 71 -20.51 4.06 -12.09
CA GLU A 71 -21.18 3.27 -13.14
C GLU A 71 -20.98 3.88 -14.53
N GLN A 72 -20.89 5.21 -14.64
CA GLN A 72 -20.70 5.89 -15.94
C GLN A 72 -19.33 5.64 -16.58
N CYS A 73 -18.30 5.33 -15.79
CA CYS A 73 -16.97 5.01 -16.31
C CYS A 73 -16.45 3.65 -15.87
N ASP A 74 -17.32 2.80 -15.32
CA ASP A 74 -17.00 1.53 -14.67
C ASP A 74 -15.94 1.64 -13.55
N GLY A 75 -15.69 2.84 -13.05
CA GLY A 75 -14.55 3.21 -12.21
C GLY A 75 -13.21 3.29 -12.94
N MET A 76 -13.21 3.76 -14.19
CA MET A 76 -11.98 4.07 -14.93
C MET A 76 -11.37 5.37 -14.45
N GLY A 77 -12.22 6.31 -14.04
CA GLY A 77 -11.81 7.62 -13.56
C GLY A 77 -10.97 8.34 -14.59
N THR A 78 -11.62 9.11 -15.46
CA THR A 78 -10.87 10.05 -16.29
C THR A 78 -11.49 11.42 -16.19
N LEU A 79 -10.71 12.39 -15.76
CA LEU A 79 -11.13 13.78 -15.80
C LEU A 79 -11.34 14.20 -17.26
N PRO A 80 -12.37 14.99 -17.57
CA PRO A 80 -12.40 15.74 -18.82
C PRO A 80 -11.11 16.55 -18.95
N ALA A 81 -10.67 16.78 -20.18
CA ALA A 81 -9.61 17.74 -20.46
C ALA A 81 -10.11 19.18 -20.17
N GLY A 82 -10.46 19.47 -18.92
CA GLY A 82 -10.93 20.78 -18.47
C GLY A 82 -9.75 21.74 -18.27
N GLY A 83 -9.80 22.90 -18.93
CA GLY A 83 -9.01 24.08 -18.55
C GLY A 83 -9.36 24.51 -17.12
N TYR A 84 -8.47 25.00 -16.26
CA TYR A 84 -7.35 25.94 -16.40
C TYR A 84 -5.95 25.31 -16.61
N HIS A 85 -5.87 23.97 -16.72
CA HIS A 85 -4.62 23.23 -16.99
C HIS A 85 -4.84 22.07 -17.98
N ALA A 86 -5.46 22.36 -19.13
CA ALA A 86 -5.62 21.38 -20.22
C ALA A 86 -4.27 20.82 -20.73
N LYS A 87 -3.19 21.54 -20.44
CA LYS A 87 -1.80 21.12 -20.61
C LYS A 87 -1.14 21.31 -19.26
N ASN A 88 -0.38 20.33 -18.76
CA ASN A 88 0.51 20.56 -17.61
C ASN A 88 1.52 21.64 -18.06
N PRO A 89 1.35 22.91 -17.65
CA PRO A 89 2.03 24.01 -18.31
C PRO A 89 3.52 23.87 -18.00
N LEU A 90 4.32 23.61 -19.03
CA LEU A 90 5.76 23.63 -18.84
C LEU A 90 6.18 25.08 -18.66
N PRO A 91 6.95 25.42 -17.62
CA PRO A 91 7.63 26.69 -17.60
C PRO A 91 8.48 26.82 -18.87
N PRO A 92 8.72 28.05 -19.35
CA PRO A 92 9.59 28.27 -20.49
C PRO A 92 10.96 27.62 -20.22
N PRO A 93 11.70 27.18 -21.27
CA PRO A 93 12.98 26.50 -21.09
C PRO A 93 14.03 27.29 -20.27
N SER A 94 13.86 28.60 -20.12
CA SER A 94 14.64 29.46 -19.24
C SER A 94 14.36 29.21 -17.75
N ALA A 95 13.10 29.00 -17.37
CA ALA A 95 12.63 28.89 -15.99
C ALA A 95 12.36 27.44 -15.55
N ILE A 96 12.84 26.46 -16.32
CA ILE A 96 12.56 25.05 -15.99
C ILE A 96 13.43 24.51 -14.87
N VAL A 97 14.67 24.99 -14.74
CA VAL A 97 15.51 24.64 -13.59
C VAL A 97 14.92 25.32 -12.36
N GLY A 98 14.76 24.58 -11.26
CA GLY A 98 14.05 24.98 -10.05
C GLY A 98 12.54 24.71 -10.08
N SER A 99 11.99 24.24 -11.21
CA SER A 99 10.57 23.87 -11.27
C SER A 99 10.28 22.60 -10.47
N ARG A 100 9.10 22.58 -9.83
CA ARG A 100 8.65 21.50 -8.95
C ARG A 100 7.66 20.60 -9.67
N TRP A 101 7.77 19.30 -9.44
CA TRP A 101 6.94 18.30 -10.10
C TRP A 101 6.53 17.20 -9.12
N THR A 102 5.33 16.67 -9.31
CA THR A 102 4.83 15.53 -8.58
C THR A 102 4.49 14.39 -9.53
N ALA A 103 5.06 13.20 -9.29
CA ALA A 103 4.76 11.98 -10.02
C ALA A 103 3.52 11.27 -9.44
N HIS A 104 2.63 10.83 -10.31
CA HIS A 104 1.43 10.05 -9.94
C HIS A 104 1.77 8.60 -9.59
N THR A 105 2.85 8.08 -10.16
CA THR A 105 3.43 6.78 -9.81
C THR A 105 4.82 7.00 -9.24
N PRO A 106 5.17 6.40 -8.08
CA PRO A 106 6.50 6.56 -7.50
C PRO A 106 7.59 6.21 -8.51
N GLN A 107 8.54 7.13 -8.70
CA GLN A 107 9.73 6.92 -9.51
C GLN A 107 10.92 6.82 -8.56
N LEU A 108 11.72 5.76 -8.65
CA LEU A 108 12.83 5.52 -7.70
C LEU A 108 12.37 5.53 -6.22
N GLY A 109 11.11 5.21 -5.95
CA GLY A 109 10.51 5.27 -4.61
C GLY A 109 9.98 6.65 -4.19
N TRP A 110 10.17 7.69 -5.00
CA TRP A 110 9.78 9.07 -4.68
C TRP A 110 8.68 9.61 -5.60
N ARG A 111 7.92 10.59 -5.10
CA ARG A 111 6.86 11.28 -5.86
C ARG A 111 7.14 12.76 -6.06
N HIS A 112 7.85 13.42 -5.15
CA HIS A 112 8.16 14.85 -5.27
C HIS A 112 9.56 15.05 -5.83
N PHE A 113 9.62 15.83 -6.90
CA PHE A 113 10.85 16.10 -7.64
C PHE A 113 11.03 17.60 -7.90
N GLU A 114 12.29 18.00 -8.00
CA GLU A 114 12.70 19.33 -8.44
C GLU A 114 13.62 19.18 -9.66
N CYS A 115 13.41 20.02 -10.67
CA CYS A 115 14.27 20.05 -11.84
C CYS A 115 15.59 20.74 -11.50
N ILE A 116 16.69 20.01 -11.48
CA ILE A 116 18.02 20.54 -11.12
C ILE A 116 18.84 20.97 -12.34
N ALA A 117 18.59 20.38 -13.50
CA ALA A 117 19.30 20.71 -14.72
C ALA A 117 18.42 20.50 -15.95
N LYS A 118 18.80 21.13 -17.05
CA LYS A 118 18.22 20.92 -18.38
C LYS A 118 19.30 20.44 -19.33
N GLY A 119 18.91 19.64 -20.31
CA GLY A 119 19.80 19.07 -21.30
C GLY A 119 19.10 18.85 -22.63
N LYS A 120 19.86 18.42 -23.63
CA LYS A 120 19.34 18.03 -24.94
C LYS A 120 20.01 16.72 -25.33
N ARG A 121 19.19 15.73 -25.70
CA ARG A 121 19.66 14.43 -26.16
C ARG A 121 18.85 14.05 -27.40
N ASP A 122 19.54 13.69 -28.48
CA ASP A 122 18.92 13.27 -29.75
C ASP A 122 17.87 14.27 -30.28
N GLY A 123 18.18 15.57 -30.18
CA GLY A 123 17.26 16.63 -30.59
C GLY A 123 16.15 16.95 -29.59
N VAL A 124 15.89 16.10 -28.59
CA VAL A 124 14.83 16.25 -27.61
C VAL A 124 15.34 16.95 -26.35
N GLN A 125 14.64 17.99 -25.92
CA GLN A 125 14.95 18.65 -24.65
C GLN A 125 14.57 17.75 -23.47
N GLN A 126 15.48 17.62 -22.50
CA GLN A 126 15.32 16.81 -21.30
C GLN A 126 15.50 17.66 -20.05
N ALA A 127 14.83 17.26 -18.98
CA ALA A 127 14.98 17.81 -17.64
C ALA A 127 15.56 16.73 -16.72
N GLN A 128 16.54 17.10 -15.92
CA GLN A 128 17.05 16.26 -14.85
C GLN A 128 16.25 16.57 -13.59
N LEU A 129 15.51 15.59 -13.10
CA LEU A 129 14.74 15.67 -11.87
C LEU A 129 15.50 15.02 -10.74
N ALA A 130 15.54 15.66 -9.58
CA ALA A 130 16.05 15.11 -8.33
C ALA A 130 14.90 15.02 -7.31
N ALA A 131 14.84 13.92 -6.55
CA ALA A 131 13.85 13.80 -5.49
C ALA A 131 14.09 14.87 -4.43
N SER A 132 13.01 15.48 -3.91
CA SER A 132 13.14 16.59 -2.94
C SER A 132 13.79 16.15 -1.62
N MET A 133 13.54 14.91 -1.19
CA MET A 133 14.09 14.33 0.05
C MET A 133 15.44 13.63 -0.13
N ASP A 134 15.75 13.15 -1.34
CA ASP A 134 17.02 12.45 -1.63
C ASP A 134 17.61 12.94 -2.95
N ARG A 135 18.14 14.17 -2.91
CA ARG A 135 18.72 14.82 -4.09
C ARG A 135 20.01 14.15 -4.56
N ALA A 136 20.70 13.39 -3.72
CA ALA A 136 21.99 12.79 -4.05
C ALA A 136 21.80 11.50 -4.86
N ASN A 137 20.89 10.62 -4.41
CA ASN A 137 20.77 9.27 -4.98
C ASN A 137 19.62 9.14 -5.98
N ALA A 138 18.53 9.90 -5.82
CA ALA A 138 17.34 9.78 -6.67
C ALA A 138 17.30 10.87 -7.74
N ARG A 139 18.12 10.71 -8.78
CA ARG A 139 18.16 11.58 -9.97
C ARG A 139 17.75 10.82 -11.23
N MET A 140 16.95 11.45 -12.07
CA MET A 140 16.57 10.87 -13.37
C MET A 140 16.48 11.93 -14.46
N TRP A 141 16.81 11.54 -15.69
CA TRP A 141 16.58 12.35 -16.89
C TRP A 141 15.25 11.99 -17.51
N LEU A 142 14.43 13.00 -17.81
CA LEU A 142 13.11 12.85 -18.41
C LEU A 142 12.94 13.77 -19.62
N PRO A 143 12.40 13.27 -20.73
CA PRO A 143 12.00 14.12 -21.85
C PRO A 143 10.96 15.15 -21.41
N LEU A 144 11.10 16.38 -21.88
CA LEU A 144 10.18 17.47 -21.54
C LEU A 144 8.74 17.20 -21.98
N LYS A 145 8.58 16.46 -23.08
CA LYS A 145 7.28 15.99 -23.55
C LYS A 145 6.57 15.10 -22.52
N GLN A 146 7.32 14.32 -21.72
CA GLN A 146 6.74 13.45 -20.70
C GLN A 146 6.23 14.22 -19.48
N LEU A 147 6.88 15.34 -19.13
CA LEU A 147 6.37 16.23 -18.08
C LEU A 147 5.02 16.87 -18.45
N ARG A 148 4.71 16.99 -19.74
CA ARG A 148 3.37 17.44 -20.20
C ARG A 148 2.27 16.41 -19.96
N ASP A 149 2.62 15.13 -19.78
CA ASP A 149 1.67 14.05 -19.59
C ASP A 149 1.08 14.09 -18.16
N ARG A 150 -0.18 14.52 -18.08
CA ARG A 150 -0.93 14.66 -16.82
C ARG A 150 -1.29 13.32 -16.18
N SER A 151 -1.21 12.21 -16.91
CA SER A 151 -1.42 10.87 -16.34
C SER A 151 -0.25 10.37 -15.50
N ARG A 152 0.92 11.03 -15.65
CA ARG A 152 2.16 10.64 -15.00
C ARG A 152 2.69 11.73 -14.07
N TRP A 153 2.51 13.00 -14.45
CA TRP A 153 3.13 14.15 -13.79
C TRP A 153 2.13 15.28 -13.55
N SER A 154 2.35 16.03 -12.48
CA SER A 154 1.67 17.29 -12.19
C SER A 154 2.71 18.36 -11.86
N ALA A 155 2.56 19.56 -12.41
CA ALA A 155 3.36 20.70 -12.02
C ALA A 155 3.05 21.10 -10.57
N GLY A 156 4.08 21.56 -9.87
CA GLY A 156 4.03 21.91 -8.46
C GLY A 156 4.13 20.69 -7.54
N TRP A 157 4.21 20.98 -6.24
CA TRP A 157 4.07 19.97 -5.21
C TRP A 157 2.59 19.79 -4.90
N LYS A 158 2.14 18.55 -4.96
CA LYS A 158 0.78 18.15 -4.63
C LYS A 158 0.78 17.37 -3.32
N SER A 159 -0.20 17.66 -2.49
CA SER A 159 -0.39 16.95 -1.22
C SER A 159 -0.85 15.51 -1.45
N SER A 160 -0.73 14.66 -0.43
CA SER A 160 -1.20 13.28 -0.50
C SER A 160 -2.70 13.15 -0.71
N LYS A 161 -3.46 14.07 -0.10
CA LYS A 161 -4.92 14.13 -0.19
C LYS A 161 -5.41 14.52 -1.59
N GLU A 162 -4.68 15.37 -2.31
CA GLU A 162 -5.07 15.83 -3.66
C GLU A 162 -4.86 14.80 -4.76
N LEU A 163 -4.02 13.80 -4.52
CA LEU A 163 -3.56 12.87 -5.55
C LEU A 163 -4.09 11.45 -5.37
N ASP A 164 -5.01 11.23 -4.42
CA ASP A 164 -5.50 9.91 -3.99
C ASP A 164 -4.38 8.89 -4.08
N TRP A 165 -3.40 8.97 -3.14
CA TRP A 165 -2.22 8.11 -3.09
C TRP A 165 -2.60 6.65 -2.77
N THR A 166 -3.44 6.05 -3.61
CA THR A 166 -3.60 4.62 -3.71
C THR A 166 -2.27 4.11 -4.23
N THR A 167 -1.56 3.40 -3.36
CA THR A 167 -0.54 2.44 -3.77
C THR A 167 -1.10 1.70 -4.97
N PRO A 168 -0.38 1.62 -6.11
CA PRO A 168 -0.85 0.83 -7.23
C PRO A 168 -1.18 -0.54 -6.66
N ALA A 169 -2.47 -0.91 -6.75
CA ALA A 169 -2.92 -2.22 -6.33
C ALA A 169 -2.02 -3.25 -7.00
N ALA A 170 -1.63 -4.28 -6.26
CA ALA A 170 -0.74 -5.34 -6.73
C ALA A 170 -1.12 -5.75 -8.17
N PRO A 171 -0.16 -6.09 -9.05
CA PRO A 171 -0.47 -6.49 -10.42
C PRO A 171 -1.45 -7.67 -10.38
N GLY A 172 -2.73 -7.42 -10.68
CA GLY A 172 -3.76 -8.47 -10.71
C GLY A 172 -5.12 -8.11 -10.08
N GLU A 173 -5.22 -7.11 -9.21
CA GLU A 173 -6.54 -6.67 -8.71
C GLU A 173 -6.68 -5.16 -8.78
N ARG A 174 -7.25 -4.66 -9.89
CA ARG A 174 -7.67 -3.26 -9.95
C ARG A 174 -8.89 -3.10 -9.02
N TRP A 175 -8.94 -2.03 -8.23
CA TRP A 175 -9.91 -1.82 -7.14
C TRP A 175 -11.41 -1.78 -7.54
N GLY A 176 -11.76 -2.02 -8.81
CA GLY A 176 -13.13 -2.24 -9.29
C GLY A 176 -13.43 -3.67 -9.78
N ASP A 177 -12.44 -4.57 -9.86
CA ASP A 177 -12.63 -5.91 -10.44
C ASP A 177 -13.45 -6.84 -9.53
N LYS A 178 -13.33 -6.71 -8.20
CA LYS A 178 -14.19 -7.44 -7.24
C LYS A 178 -15.66 -7.02 -7.37
N GLN A 179 -15.92 -5.71 -7.45
CA GLN A 179 -17.27 -5.17 -7.62
C GLN A 179 -17.87 -5.56 -8.99
N ARG A 180 -17.05 -5.58 -10.06
CA ARG A 180 -17.51 -6.02 -11.40
C ARG A 180 -17.79 -7.51 -11.47
N ARG A 181 -16.98 -8.36 -10.82
CA ARG A 181 -17.28 -9.81 -10.69
C ARG A 181 -18.57 -10.05 -9.93
N ALA A 182 -18.79 -9.33 -8.83
CA ALA A 182 -20.06 -9.40 -8.08
C ALA A 182 -21.29 -9.00 -8.92
N ARG A 183 -21.09 -8.18 -9.96
CA ARG A 183 -22.12 -7.76 -10.93
C ARG A 183 -22.12 -8.56 -12.25
N GLY A 184 -21.33 -9.63 -12.36
CA GLY A 184 -21.26 -10.46 -13.58
C GLY A 184 -20.61 -9.79 -14.80
N LEU A 185 -19.88 -8.68 -14.62
CA LEU A 185 -19.28 -7.92 -15.71
C LEU A 185 -17.91 -8.50 -16.13
N PRO A 186 -17.61 -8.63 -17.44
CA PRO A 186 -16.39 -9.26 -17.95
C PRO A 186 -15.14 -8.43 -17.61
N PRO A 187 -13.97 -9.02 -17.28
CA PRO A 187 -12.77 -8.30 -16.86
C PRO A 187 -12.37 -7.19 -17.85
N ARG A 188 -11.84 -6.09 -17.31
CA ARG A 188 -11.48 -4.91 -18.11
C ARG A 188 -10.38 -5.26 -19.12
N THR A 189 -10.64 -5.05 -20.40
CA THR A 189 -9.61 -5.16 -21.44
C THR A 189 -8.81 -3.87 -21.53
N ALA A 190 -7.52 -3.97 -21.85
CA ALA A 190 -6.61 -2.81 -21.96
C ALA A 190 -7.02 -1.78 -23.03
N THR A 191 -7.97 -2.14 -23.90
CA THR A 191 -8.39 -1.39 -25.09
C THR A 191 -9.60 -0.48 -24.87
N GLN A 192 -10.26 -0.49 -23.70
CA GLN A 192 -11.37 0.43 -23.44
C GLN A 192 -10.86 1.87 -23.33
N LYS A 193 -11.24 2.71 -24.30
CA LYS A 193 -10.95 4.15 -24.29
C LYS A 193 -11.43 4.74 -22.97
N ARG A 194 -10.51 5.39 -22.26
CA ARG A 194 -10.79 6.13 -21.03
C ARG A 194 -11.77 7.27 -21.35
N LYS A 195 -13.05 7.09 -21.01
CA LYS A 195 -14.07 8.12 -21.20
C LYS A 195 -14.00 9.12 -20.05
N THR A 196 -13.95 10.39 -20.39
CA THR A 196 -13.97 11.47 -19.40
C THR A 196 -15.30 11.44 -18.67
N CYS A 197 -15.27 11.29 -17.35
CA CYS A 197 -16.43 11.04 -16.52
C CYS A 197 -16.64 12.18 -15.54
N THR A 198 -17.66 13.01 -15.82
CA THR A 198 -18.06 14.14 -14.98
C THR A 198 -18.82 13.68 -13.74
N ALA A 199 -19.54 12.56 -13.78
CA ALA A 199 -20.29 12.05 -12.62
C ALA A 199 -19.44 11.61 -11.43
N CYS A 200 -18.13 11.41 -11.63
CA CYS A 200 -17.21 11.08 -10.55
C CYS A 200 -16.02 12.04 -10.49
N ASP A 201 -16.09 13.17 -11.20
CA ASP A 201 -14.95 14.09 -11.35
C ASP A 201 -13.64 13.38 -11.69
N GLY A 202 -13.72 12.36 -12.54
CA GLY A 202 -12.57 11.54 -12.93
C GLY A 202 -11.89 10.71 -11.82
N SER A 203 -12.42 10.61 -10.59
CA SER A 203 -11.90 9.72 -9.54
C SER A 203 -12.17 8.23 -9.83
N GLY A 204 -13.18 7.94 -10.66
CA GLY A 204 -13.66 6.59 -10.90
C GLY A 204 -14.49 6.02 -9.74
N GLN A 205 -14.79 6.83 -8.73
CA GLN A 205 -15.57 6.42 -7.57
C GLN A 205 -16.66 7.43 -7.29
N VAL A 206 -17.78 6.93 -6.79
CA VAL A 206 -18.87 7.74 -6.28
C VAL A 206 -19.22 7.22 -4.89
N GLU A 207 -19.82 8.07 -4.08
CA GLU A 207 -20.31 7.67 -2.77
C GLU A 207 -21.36 6.56 -2.94
N CYS A 208 -21.30 5.56 -2.06
CA CYS A 208 -22.22 4.44 -2.09
C CYS A 208 -23.64 4.94 -1.78
N PRO A 209 -24.61 4.85 -2.72
CA PRO A 209 -25.95 5.40 -2.50
C PRO A 209 -26.69 4.77 -1.32
N ALA A 210 -26.33 3.53 -0.94
CA ALA A 210 -26.90 2.86 0.23
C ALA A 210 -26.28 3.30 1.58
N CYS A 211 -25.10 3.94 1.55
CA CYS A 211 -24.34 4.30 2.74
C CYS A 211 -24.14 5.80 2.94
N VAL A 212 -24.50 6.64 1.96
CA VAL A 212 -24.49 8.10 2.10
C VAL A 212 -25.28 8.51 3.36
N GLY A 213 -24.65 9.30 4.23
CA GLY A 213 -25.24 9.77 5.49
C GLY A 213 -25.27 8.74 6.62
N LYS A 214 -24.72 7.54 6.41
CA LYS A 214 -24.62 6.46 7.41
C LYS A 214 -23.18 6.15 7.80
N GLU A 215 -22.26 7.08 7.58
CA GLU A 215 -20.82 6.86 7.79
C GLU A 215 -20.51 6.46 9.23
N ARG A 216 -21.22 7.03 10.20
CA ARG A 216 -21.07 6.69 11.62
C ARG A 216 -21.50 5.25 11.91
N GLU A 217 -22.60 4.80 11.32
CA GLU A 217 -23.13 3.45 11.51
C GLU A 217 -22.21 2.41 10.86
N VAL A 218 -21.71 2.70 9.65
CA VAL A 218 -20.74 1.84 8.95
C VAL A 218 -19.44 1.74 9.75
N ARG A 219 -18.91 2.85 10.28
CA ARG A 219 -17.71 2.83 11.15
C ARG A 219 -17.91 2.00 12.41
N LEU A 220 -19.07 2.12 13.07
CA LEU A 220 -19.40 1.33 14.27
C LEU A 220 -19.43 -0.16 13.96
N ARG A 221 -20.03 -0.55 12.83
CA ARG A 221 -20.08 -1.94 12.38
C ARG A 221 -18.68 -2.50 12.13
N ILE A 222 -17.85 -1.77 11.37
CA ILE A 222 -16.45 -2.16 11.13
C ILE A 222 -15.69 -2.34 12.45
N ALA A 223 -15.87 -1.42 13.41
CA ALA A 223 -15.21 -1.49 14.71
C ALA A 223 -15.62 -2.74 15.51
N GLN A 224 -16.92 -3.04 15.56
CA GLN A 224 -17.44 -4.26 16.21
C GLN A 224 -16.89 -5.52 15.55
N ASP A 225 -16.80 -5.52 14.23
CA ASP A 225 -16.33 -6.66 13.45
C ASP A 225 -14.83 -6.94 13.66
N VAL A 226 -14.02 -5.87 13.73
CA VAL A 226 -12.60 -5.93 14.12
C VAL A 226 -12.45 -6.42 15.55
N GLU A 227 -13.25 -5.92 16.50
CA GLU A 227 -13.20 -6.35 17.89
C GLU A 227 -13.53 -7.85 18.03
N LYS A 228 -14.56 -8.33 17.32
CA LYS A 228 -14.94 -9.75 17.29
C LYS A 228 -13.81 -10.62 16.75
N LYS A 229 -13.19 -10.21 15.65
CA LYS A 229 -12.03 -10.90 15.05
C LYS A 229 -10.82 -10.91 16.00
N LEU A 230 -10.55 -9.81 16.69
CA LEU A 230 -9.48 -9.74 17.69
C LEU A 230 -9.73 -10.64 18.89
N LYS A 231 -10.97 -10.70 19.40
CA LYS A 231 -11.36 -11.63 20.48
C LYS A 231 -11.17 -13.08 20.05
N ALA A 232 -11.62 -13.44 18.85
CA ALA A 232 -11.42 -14.78 18.30
C ALA A 232 -9.94 -15.12 18.15
N TYR A 233 -9.13 -14.20 17.62
CA TYR A 233 -7.68 -14.38 17.49
C TYR A 233 -7.00 -14.57 18.85
N ARG A 234 -7.33 -13.75 19.85
CA ARG A 234 -6.80 -13.88 21.22
C ARG A 234 -7.16 -15.24 21.84
N LYS A 235 -8.42 -15.68 21.67
CA LYS A 235 -8.87 -16.99 22.16
C LYS A 235 -8.12 -18.13 21.50
N ALA A 236 -7.96 -18.10 20.17
CA ALA A 236 -7.21 -19.12 19.44
C ALA A 236 -5.74 -19.18 19.86
N ARG A 237 -5.12 -18.01 20.10
CA ARG A 237 -3.75 -17.94 20.61
C ARG A 237 -3.60 -18.52 22.01
N ALA A 238 -4.51 -18.17 22.92
CA ALA A 238 -4.51 -18.73 24.28
C ALA A 238 -4.65 -20.26 24.27
N ALA A 239 -5.55 -20.81 23.45
CA ALA A 239 -5.71 -22.25 23.30
C ALA A 239 -4.42 -22.94 22.81
N SER A 240 -3.73 -22.35 21.82
CA SER A 240 -2.44 -22.88 21.33
C SER A 240 -1.33 -22.79 22.39
N ASP A 241 -1.29 -21.70 23.16
CA ASP A 241 -0.31 -21.52 24.24
C ASP A 241 -0.53 -22.56 25.36
N ASP A 242 -1.80 -22.89 25.68
CA ASP A 242 -2.15 -23.94 26.64
C ASP A 242 -1.75 -25.35 26.16
N GLU A 243 -2.00 -25.68 24.89
CA GLU A 243 -1.57 -26.95 24.26
C GLU A 243 -0.04 -27.11 24.26
N ASN A 244 0.68 -26.02 23.94
CA ASN A 244 2.14 -25.98 23.98
C ASN A 244 2.66 -26.15 25.42
N ALA A 245 2.05 -25.47 26.39
CA ALA A 245 2.42 -25.59 27.81
C ALA A 245 2.18 -27.01 28.36
N ALA A 246 1.07 -27.65 27.98
CA ALA A 246 0.77 -29.03 28.34
C ALA A 246 1.83 -30.01 27.77
N SER A 247 2.23 -29.80 26.51
CA SER A 247 3.27 -30.59 25.86
C SER A 247 4.63 -30.46 26.56
N LEU A 248 5.03 -29.24 26.93
CA LEU A 248 6.27 -28.99 27.68
C LEU A 248 6.27 -29.65 29.07
N ARG A 249 5.14 -29.60 29.79
CA ARG A 249 4.99 -30.29 31.09
C ARG A 249 5.14 -31.82 30.96
N SER A 250 4.61 -32.41 29.89
CA SER A 250 4.75 -33.85 29.60
C SER A 250 6.21 -34.24 29.36
N ILE A 251 6.94 -33.45 28.56
CA ILE A 251 8.37 -33.65 28.30
C ILE A 251 9.18 -33.54 29.59
N ALA A 252 8.92 -32.51 30.40
CA ALA A 252 9.60 -32.33 31.68
C ALA A 252 9.40 -33.53 32.64
N LYS A 253 8.17 -34.05 32.74
CA LYS A 253 7.88 -35.26 33.55
C LYS A 253 8.67 -36.48 33.07
N LYS A 254 8.73 -36.72 31.75
CA LYS A 254 9.50 -37.82 31.16
C LYS A 254 11.00 -37.69 31.48
N ASN A 255 11.55 -36.48 31.36
CA ASN A 255 12.96 -36.23 31.67
C ASN A 255 13.29 -36.46 33.15
N ILE A 256 12.41 -36.03 34.07
CA ILE A 256 12.58 -36.26 35.51
C ILE A 256 12.51 -37.76 35.84
N ALA A 257 11.58 -38.51 35.25
CA ALA A 257 11.47 -39.95 35.44
C ALA A 257 12.74 -40.68 34.95
N ALA A 258 13.19 -40.37 33.73
CA ALA A 258 14.43 -40.93 33.17
C ALA A 258 15.66 -40.63 34.05
N ALA A 259 15.75 -39.41 34.60
CA ALA A 259 16.82 -39.04 35.52
C ALA A 259 16.76 -39.81 36.86
N ARG A 260 15.55 -40.09 37.39
CA ARG A 260 15.39 -40.94 38.58
C ARG A 260 15.81 -42.38 38.33
N ASP A 261 15.45 -42.95 37.19
CA ASP A 261 15.81 -44.32 36.84
C ASP A 261 17.32 -44.46 36.59
N ALA A 262 17.96 -43.44 35.99
CA ALA A 262 19.41 -43.40 35.83
C ALA A 262 20.17 -43.36 37.17
N ARG A 263 19.60 -42.74 38.21
CA ARG A 263 20.19 -42.72 39.57
C ARG A 263 20.01 -44.03 40.34
N ARG A 264 19.11 -44.93 39.89
CA ARG A 264 18.84 -46.22 40.53
C ARG A 264 19.73 -47.35 40.02
N LYS A 265 20.45 -47.13 38.91
CA LYS A 265 21.43 -48.06 38.34
C LYS A 265 22.83 -47.67 38.79
#